data_AF-T0XVM5-F1
#
_entry.id   AF-T0XVM5-F1
#
_cell.length_a   1.000
_cell.length_b   1.000
_cell.length_c   1.000
_cell.angle_alpha   90.00
_cell.angle_beta   90.00
_cell.angle_gamma   90.00
#
_symmetry.space_group_name_H-M   'P 1'
#
loop_
_entity.id
_entity.type
_entity.pdbx_description
1 polymer ?
#
loop_
_entity_poly.entity_id
_entity_poly.type
_entity_poly.pdbx_seq_one_letter_code
_entity_poly.pdbx_strand_id
1 'polypeptide(L)'
;MSPIRPRPAAWWGTVIALIARLHRRKRFHKLRFVQLMRQLQQSTAALPNGVVILNDEREIVWFNHMAGRLLGLRPNIDLGLRIENLVREPQFARYIEKGDYANPVVVRRSSP
;
A
#
# COMPACT_ATOMS: atom_id res chain seq x y z
N MET A 1 -49.48 15.70 25.39
CA MET A 1 -48.66 14.82 24.54
C MET A 1 -47.96 15.71 23.52
N SER A 2 -46.67 16.02 23.71
CA SER A 2 -45.92 16.90 22.80
C SER A 2 -44.81 16.10 22.11
N PRO A 3 -44.63 16.21 20.77
CA PRO A 3 -43.67 15.40 20.05
C PRO A 3 -42.26 15.96 20.27
N ILE A 4 -41.33 15.09 20.64
CA ILE A 4 -39.91 15.43 20.81
C ILE A 4 -39.33 15.66 19.41
N ARG A 5 -39.14 16.93 19.04
CA ARG A 5 -38.41 17.33 17.83
C ARG A 5 -36.93 16.91 17.99
N PRO A 6 -36.34 16.12 17.08
CA PRO A 6 -34.96 15.69 17.23
C PRO A 6 -34.01 16.90 17.17
N ARG A 7 -33.16 17.04 18.19
CA ARG A 7 -32.15 18.11 18.29
C ARG A 7 -31.03 17.90 17.25
N PRO A 8 -30.52 18.96 16.60
CA PRO A 8 -29.47 18.88 15.58
C PRO A 8 -28.18 18.17 16.02
N ALA A 9 -27.89 18.12 17.32
CA ALA A 9 -26.74 17.39 17.87
C ALA A 9 -26.78 15.87 17.64
N ALA A 10 -27.98 15.26 17.56
CA ALA A 10 -28.13 13.81 17.37
C ALA A 10 -27.72 13.35 15.95
N TRP A 11 -27.88 14.22 14.96
CA TRP A 11 -27.58 13.93 13.57
C TRP A 11 -26.06 13.96 13.31
N TRP A 12 -25.38 14.95 13.87
CA TRP A 12 -23.92 15.04 13.83
C TRP A 12 -23.22 13.88 14.54
N GLY A 13 -23.76 13.40 15.67
CA GLY A 13 -23.26 12.18 16.33
C GLY A 13 -23.31 10.94 15.43
N THR A 14 -24.36 10.82 14.63
CA THR A 14 -24.53 9.71 13.67
C THR A 14 -23.53 9.80 12.52
N VAL A 15 -23.30 11.01 11.98
CA VAL A 15 -22.33 11.25 10.90
C VAL A 15 -20.90 10.95 11.37
N ILE A 16 -20.51 11.42 12.56
CA ILE A 16 -19.19 11.13 13.14
C ILE A 16 -19.00 9.64 13.36
N ALA A 17 -20.02 8.93 13.86
CA ALA A 17 -19.97 7.47 14.00
C ALA A 17 -19.80 6.76 12.65
N LEU A 18 -20.46 7.25 11.59
CA LEU A 18 -20.35 6.70 10.24
C LEU A 18 -18.93 6.89 9.66
N ILE A 19 -18.36 8.09 9.80
CA ILE A 19 -17.00 8.41 9.36
C ILE A 19 -15.98 7.59 10.15
N ALA A 20 -16.13 7.49 11.46
CA ALA A 20 -15.26 6.67 12.30
C ALA A 20 -15.34 5.18 11.91
N ARG A 21 -16.53 4.66 11.57
CA ARG A 21 -16.72 3.29 11.08
C ARG A 21 -16.06 3.08 9.72
N LEU A 22 -16.15 4.04 8.81
CA LEU A 22 -15.48 4.01 7.50
C LEU A 22 -13.95 4.02 7.65
N HIS A 23 -13.40 4.89 8.51
CA HIS A 23 -11.97 4.92 8.82
C HIS A 23 -11.49 3.62 9.48
N ARG A 24 -12.25 3.05 10.42
CA ARG A 24 -11.92 1.75 11.03
C ARG A 24 -11.93 0.62 10.00
N ARG A 25 -12.90 0.59 9.08
CA ARG A 25 -12.95 -0.39 8.00
C ARG A 25 -11.74 -0.27 7.07
N LYS A 26 -11.39 0.94 6.62
CA LYS A 26 -10.20 1.17 5.80
C LYS A 26 -8.92 0.70 6.50
N ARG A 27 -8.74 1.03 7.79
CA ARG A 27 -7.60 0.56 8.60
C ARG A 27 -7.59 -0.96 8.76
N PHE A 28 -8.75 -1.57 9.01
CA PHE A 28 -8.87 -3.02 9.15
C PHE A 28 -8.46 -3.75 7.86
N HIS A 29 -8.94 -3.31 6.69
CA HIS A 29 -8.56 -3.91 5.42
C HIS A 29 -7.06 -3.73 5.11
N LYS A 30 -6.48 -2.56 5.41
CA LYS A 30 -5.04 -2.33 5.28
C LYS A 30 -4.21 -3.26 6.18
N LEU A 31 -4.61 -3.41 7.45
CA LEU A 31 -3.93 -4.32 8.39
C LEU A 31 -4.06 -5.78 7.96
N ARG A 32 -5.22 -6.18 7.44
CA ARG A 32 -5.47 -7.54 6.94
C ARG A 32 -4.62 -7.86 5.71
N PHE A 33 -4.47 -6.91 4.80
CA PHE A 33 -3.58 -7.04 3.65
C PHE A 33 -2.11 -7.18 4.09
N VAL A 34 -1.66 -6.35 5.03
CA VAL A 34 -0.31 -6.46 5.61
C VAL A 34 -0.11 -7.81 6.32
N GLN A 35 -1.11 -8.30 7.06
CA GLN A 35 -1.07 -9.62 7.68
C GLN A 35 -1.03 -10.74 6.65
N LEU A 36 -1.84 -10.67 5.60
CA LEU A 36 -1.82 -11.65 4.52
C LEU A 36 -0.46 -11.67 3.80
N MET A 37 0.12 -10.50 3.55
CA MET A 37 1.47 -10.38 2.98
C MET A 37 2.52 -10.96 3.92
N ARG A 38 2.43 -10.72 5.25
CA ARG A 38 3.32 -11.34 6.25
C ARG A 38 3.15 -12.85 6.32
N GLN A 39 1.93 -13.36 6.17
CA GLN A 39 1.62 -14.78 6.21
C GLN A 39 2.10 -15.48 4.94
N LEU A 40 2.02 -14.81 3.78
CA LEU A 40 2.68 -15.21 2.54
C LEU A 40 4.20 -15.20 2.70
N GLN A 41 4.78 -14.14 3.28
CA GLN A 41 6.22 -14.10 3.58
C GLN A 41 6.68 -15.24 4.50
N GLN A 42 5.87 -15.61 5.52
CA GLN A 42 6.16 -16.71 6.42
C GLN A 42 6.03 -18.08 5.73
N SER A 43 5.03 -18.25 4.86
CA SER A 43 4.83 -19.47 4.07
C SER A 43 5.87 -19.60 2.94
N THR A 44 6.44 -18.47 2.52
CA THR A 44 7.51 -18.37 1.51
C THR A 44 8.86 -18.08 2.17
N ALA A 45 9.04 -18.28 3.47
CA ALA A 45 10.26 -17.92 4.21
C ALA A 45 11.50 -18.72 3.78
N ALA A 46 11.34 -19.66 2.85
CA ALA A 46 12.42 -20.26 2.07
C ALA A 46 12.92 -19.38 0.89
N LEU A 47 12.23 -18.28 0.55
CA LEU A 47 12.59 -17.37 -0.54
C LEU A 47 12.94 -15.95 -0.04
N PRO A 48 14.05 -15.37 -0.53
CA PRO A 48 14.53 -14.05 -0.16
C PRO A 48 13.75 -12.94 -0.89
N ASN A 49 12.45 -12.77 -0.63
CA ASN A 49 11.62 -11.81 -1.36
C ASN A 49 11.67 -10.39 -0.77
N GLY A 50 11.88 -9.40 -1.63
CA GLY A 50 11.79 -7.98 -1.30
C GLY A 50 10.36 -7.43 -1.45
N VAL A 51 9.93 -6.55 -0.54
CA VAL A 51 8.66 -5.84 -0.61
C VAL A 51 8.87 -4.34 -0.53
N VAL A 52 8.22 -3.60 -1.45
CA VAL A 52 8.16 -2.15 -1.50
C VAL A 52 6.68 -1.73 -1.46
N ILE A 53 6.36 -0.71 -0.66
CA ILE A 53 5.04 -0.11 -0.56
C ILE A 53 5.11 1.28 -1.19
N LEU A 54 4.11 1.60 -2.01
CA LEU A 54 3.99 2.88 -2.72
C LEU A 54 2.74 3.65 -2.25
N ASN A 55 2.75 4.99 -2.35
CA ASN A 55 1.55 5.81 -2.28
C ASN A 55 0.83 5.86 -3.65
N ASP A 56 -0.28 6.60 -3.72
CA ASP A 56 -1.07 6.77 -4.94
C ASP A 56 -0.30 7.51 -6.05
N GLU A 57 0.72 8.31 -5.68
CA GLU A 57 1.65 8.99 -6.60
C GLU A 57 2.83 8.11 -7.03
N ARG A 58 2.84 6.84 -6.61
CA ARG A 58 3.88 5.82 -6.88
C ARG A 58 5.23 6.10 -6.22
N GLU A 59 5.22 6.93 -5.19
CA GLU A 59 6.37 7.22 -4.34
C GLU A 59 6.53 6.14 -3.28
N ILE A 60 7.79 5.81 -2.95
CA ILE A 60 8.11 4.80 -1.97
C ILE A 60 7.82 5.33 -0.57
N VAL A 61 6.86 4.70 0.12
CA VAL A 61 6.53 5.03 1.52
C VAL A 61 7.24 4.12 2.51
N TRP A 62 7.58 2.89 2.10
CA TRP A 62 8.28 1.93 2.93
C TRP A 62 8.81 0.76 2.10
N PHE A 63 9.88 0.11 2.56
CA PHE A 63 10.35 -1.15 1.99
C PHE A 63 11.04 -2.00 3.05
N ASN A 64 11.08 -3.32 2.85
CA ASN A 64 11.78 -4.23 3.76
C ASN A 64 13.29 -4.32 3.42
N HIS A 65 14.08 -4.84 4.36
CA HIS A 65 15.53 -5.00 4.19
C HIS A 65 15.90 -5.76 2.90
N MET A 66 15.14 -6.80 2.56
CA MET A 66 15.40 -7.59 1.36
C MET A 66 15.16 -6.80 0.07
N ALA A 67 14.12 -5.96 -0.02
CA ALA A 67 13.94 -5.04 -1.13
C ALA A 67 15.08 -4.02 -1.21
N GLY A 68 15.54 -3.51 -0.07
CA GLY A 68 16.75 -2.69 0.00
C GLY A 68 17.96 -3.38 -0.66
N ARG A 69 18.19 -4.65 -0.32
CA ARG A 69 19.29 -5.44 -0.88
C ARG A 69 19.11 -5.78 -2.37
N LEU A 70 17.91 -6.21 -2.78
CA LEU A 70 17.65 -6.65 -4.15
C LEU A 70 17.58 -5.49 -5.16
N LEU A 71 16.98 -4.37 -4.76
CA LEU A 71 16.78 -3.21 -5.63
C LEU A 71 17.86 -2.13 -5.44
N GLY A 72 18.64 -2.18 -4.35
CA GLY A 72 19.64 -1.17 -4.00
C GLY A 72 19.06 0.05 -3.29
N LEU A 73 17.92 -0.10 -2.60
CA LEU A 73 17.22 1.01 -1.95
C LEU A 73 17.91 1.42 -0.63
N ARG A 74 18.01 2.72 -0.42
CA ARG A 74 18.58 3.38 0.74
C ARG A 74 17.49 4.15 1.49
N PRO A 75 17.17 3.78 2.75
CA PRO A 75 16.02 4.34 3.47
C PRO A 75 16.04 5.86 3.59
N ASN A 76 17.21 6.48 3.69
CA ASN A 76 17.34 7.92 3.88
C ASN A 76 17.24 8.73 2.59
N ILE A 77 17.28 8.08 1.43
CA ILE A 77 17.40 8.74 0.12
C ILE A 77 16.20 8.43 -0.77
N ASP A 78 15.72 7.20 -0.73
CA ASP A 78 14.75 6.71 -1.71
C ASP A 78 13.29 6.78 -1.23
N LEU A 79 13.06 7.10 0.05
CA LEU A 79 11.71 7.38 0.55
C LEU A 79 11.16 8.68 -0.06
N GLY A 80 9.92 8.66 -0.52
CA GLY A 80 9.30 9.77 -1.25
C GLY A 80 9.68 9.87 -2.72
N LEU A 81 10.62 9.04 -3.20
CA LEU A 81 10.94 8.97 -4.63
C LEU A 81 9.98 8.03 -5.35
N ARG A 82 9.63 8.40 -6.58
CA ARG A 82 8.88 7.55 -7.51
C ARG A 82 9.64 6.27 -7.85
N ILE A 83 8.97 5.13 -7.78
CA ILE A 83 9.58 3.82 -8.03
C ILE A 83 10.14 3.68 -9.46
N GLU A 84 9.56 4.38 -10.42
CA GLU A 84 10.01 4.37 -11.82
C GLU A 84 11.41 4.98 -12.00
N ASN A 85 11.85 5.82 -11.06
CA ASN A 85 13.20 6.38 -11.09
C ASN A 85 14.27 5.33 -10.76
N LEU A 86 13.88 4.27 -10.05
CA LEU A 86 14.75 3.22 -9.50
C LEU A 86 14.66 1.93 -10.31
N VAL A 87 13.47 1.61 -10.83
CA VAL A 87 13.20 0.46 -11.69
C VAL A 87 12.84 0.98 -13.08
N ARG A 88 13.83 1.05 -13.96
CA ARG A 88 13.75 1.71 -15.28
C ARG A 88 13.39 0.75 -16.41
N GLU A 89 13.13 -0.50 -16.09
CA GLU A 89 12.83 -1.53 -17.06
C GLU A 89 11.51 -1.21 -17.77
N PRO A 90 11.47 -1.16 -19.11
CA PRO A 90 10.27 -0.76 -19.86
C PRO A 90 9.03 -1.63 -19.61
N GLN A 91 9.25 -2.88 -19.19
CA GLN A 91 8.16 -3.78 -18.79
C GLN A 91 7.52 -3.35 -17.48
N PHE A 92 8.33 -2.90 -16.51
CA PHE A 92 7.86 -2.38 -15.24
C PHE A 92 7.12 -1.04 -15.42
N ALA A 93 7.71 -0.13 -16.19
CA ALA A 93 7.12 1.18 -16.46
C ALA A 93 5.70 1.05 -17.06
N ARG A 94 5.55 0.21 -18.09
CA ARG A 94 4.24 -0.06 -18.71
C ARG A 94 3.24 -0.70 -17.74
N TYR A 95 3.70 -1.62 -16.90
CA TYR A 95 2.85 -2.26 -15.91
C TYR A 95 2.30 -1.26 -14.89
N ILE A 96 3.16 -0.37 -14.40
CA ILE A 96 2.80 0.69 -13.47
C ILE A 96 1.89 1.73 -14.12
N GLU A 97 2.15 2.13 -15.36
CA GLU A 97 1.31 3.09 -16.09
C GLU A 97 -0.08 2.55 -16.40
N LYS A 98 -0.19 1.24 -16.69
CA LYS A 98 -1.48 0.60 -16.97
C LYS A 98 -2.42 0.62 -15.77
N GLY A 99 -1.89 0.66 -14.53
CA GLY A 99 -2.67 0.67 -13.29
C GLY A 99 -3.49 -0.60 -13.05
N ASP A 100 -3.31 -1.62 -13.88
CA ASP A 100 -3.98 -2.92 -13.81
C ASP A 100 -3.04 -3.94 -13.15
N TYR A 101 -3.17 -4.06 -11.83
CA TYR A 101 -2.32 -4.92 -11.01
C TYR A 101 -2.88 -6.32 -10.77
N ALA A 102 -3.91 -6.73 -11.52
CA ALA A 102 -4.53 -8.05 -11.36
C ALA A 102 -3.59 -9.19 -11.79
N ASN A 103 -2.70 -8.93 -12.74
CA ASN A 103 -1.75 -9.89 -13.25
C ASN A 103 -0.31 -9.45 -12.94
N PRO A 104 0.51 -10.25 -12.24
CA PRO A 104 1.87 -9.85 -11.92
C PRO A 104 2.74 -9.75 -13.18
N VAL A 105 3.70 -8.81 -13.19
CA VAL A 105 4.74 -8.71 -14.21
C VAL A 105 6.07 -9.27 -13.69
N VAL A 106 6.72 -10.12 -14.49
CA VAL A 106 8.10 -10.56 -14.22
C VAL A 106 9.05 -9.68 -15.00
N VAL A 107 9.86 -8.92 -14.29
CA VAL A 107 10.85 -8.01 -14.88
C VAL A 107 12.22 -8.63 -14.69
N ARG A 108 12.93 -8.88 -15.79
CA ARG A 108 14.34 -9.26 -15.72
C ARG A 108 15.17 -8.00 -15.68
N ARG A 109 15.93 -7.81 -14.60
CA ARG A 109 17.00 -6.81 -14.56
C ARG A 109 18.04 -7.21 -15.59
N SER A 110 18.26 -6.38 -16.59
CA SER A 110 19.48 -6.44 -17.39
C SER A 110 20.63 -6.04 -16.47
N SER A 111 21.47 -7.01 -16.10
CA SER A 111 22.70 -6.74 -15.35
C SER A 111 23.53 -5.69 -16.10
N PRO A 112 24.10 -4.69 -15.41
CA PRO A 112 25.21 -3.92 -15.97
C PRO A 112 26.45 -4.80 -16.16
#